data_AF-A0A443JY98-F1
#
_entry.id   AF-A0A443JY98-F1
#
_cell.length_a   1.000
_cell.length_b   1.000
_cell.length_c   1.000
_cell.angle_alpha   90.00
_cell.angle_beta   90.00
_cell.angle_gamma   90.00
#
_symmetry.space_group_name_H-M   'P 1'
#
loop_
_entity.id
_entity.type
_entity.pdbx_description
1 polymer ?
#
loop_
_entity_poly.entity_id
_entity_poly.type
_entity_poly.pdbx_seq_one_letter_code
_entity_poly.pdbx_strand_id
1 'polypeptide(L)'
;MVSKGYNPGGVSLDFYSSKEWEKFDAETVWNYELFTRANLLNDKLFLTGNLFYMDYRNAQQNITQTIGGTTYVHTINADKAEAYGLEVGLDYRPIESLTLRTSAGLLHTDFTRFSDATAYEGNEFARAPGKTLSL
;
A
#
# COMPACT_ATOMS: atom_id res chain seq x y z
N MET A 1 -8.94 -11.71 -9.96
CA MET A 1 -8.96 -10.50 -10.80
C MET A 1 -7.53 -10.07 -11.05
N VAL A 2 -7.24 -9.50 -12.22
CA VAL A 2 -5.95 -8.89 -12.53
C VAL A 2 -6.21 -7.48 -13.04
N SER A 3 -5.51 -6.49 -12.51
CA SER A 3 -5.64 -5.09 -12.91
C SER A 3 -4.29 -4.38 -12.89
N LYS A 4 -4.22 -3.23 -13.58
CA LYS A 4 -3.01 -2.40 -13.65
C LYS A 4 -3.33 -0.96 -13.28
N GLY A 5 -2.54 -0.40 -12.36
CA GLY A 5 -2.54 1.01 -11.98
C GLY A 5 -1.38 1.77 -12.61
N TYR A 6 -1.53 3.09 -12.70
CA TYR A 6 -0.55 4.01 -13.25
C TYR A 6 -0.65 5.36 -12.53
N ASN A 7 0.49 5.91 -12.13
CA ASN A 7 0.62 7.29 -11.64
C ASN A 7 1.70 7.99 -12.48
N PRO A 8 1.38 9.07 -13.22
CA PRO A 8 2.33 9.70 -14.13
C PRO A 8 3.58 10.22 -13.42
N GLY A 9 4.69 10.22 -14.16
CA GLY A 9 5.93 10.85 -13.71
C GLY A 9 5.82 12.37 -13.70
N GLY A 10 6.89 13.02 -13.26
CA GLY A 10 6.91 14.47 -13.08
C GLY A 10 8.31 15.01 -12.83
N VAL A 11 8.35 16.20 -12.23
CA VAL A 11 9.59 16.83 -11.79
C VAL A 11 9.49 17.19 -10.32
N SER A 12 10.59 17.02 -9.60
CA SER A 12 10.77 17.45 -8.22
C SER A 12 12.01 18.31 -8.14
N LEU A 13 12.05 19.28 -7.22
CA LEU A 13 13.22 20.11 -7.01
C LEU A 13 14.06 19.46 -5.91
N ASP A 14 15.25 18.96 -6.25
CA ASP A 14 16.18 18.46 -5.25
C ASP A 14 16.93 19.65 -4.65
N PHE A 15 16.80 19.89 -3.35
CA PHE A 15 17.49 20.97 -2.65
C PHE A 15 18.84 20.54 -2.07
N TYR A 16 19.18 19.25 -2.10
CA TYR A 16 20.32 18.66 -1.40
C TYR A 16 21.48 18.34 -2.33
N SER A 17 21.30 17.42 -3.27
CA SER A 17 22.39 16.90 -4.11
C SER A 17 22.61 17.80 -5.32
N SER A 18 21.63 17.87 -6.23
CA SER A 18 21.77 18.57 -7.51
C SER A 18 21.41 20.06 -7.43
N LYS A 19 20.48 20.46 -6.55
CA LYS A 19 19.94 21.83 -6.49
C LYS A 19 19.19 22.23 -7.78
N GLU A 20 18.70 21.23 -8.50
CA GLU A 20 18.06 21.37 -9.80
C GLU A 20 16.71 20.62 -9.85
N TRP A 21 15.95 20.86 -10.91
CA TRP A 21 14.74 20.11 -11.19
C TRP A 21 15.10 18.72 -11.73
N GLU A 22 14.83 17.69 -10.94
CA GLU A 22 15.01 16.30 -11.32
C GLU A 22 13.70 15.70 -11.80
N LYS A 23 13.79 14.80 -12.78
CA LYS A 23 12.65 14.04 -13.28
C LYS A 23 12.52 12.76 -12.49
N PHE A 24 11.30 12.42 -12.10
CA PHE A 24 10.95 11.10 -11.62
C PHE A 24 10.01 10.43 -12.63
N ASP A 25 10.18 9.13 -12.78
CA ASP A 25 9.44 8.30 -13.73
C ASP A 25 8.01 8.02 -13.26
N ALA A 26 7.18 7.59 -14.21
CA ALA A 26 5.85 7.12 -13.89
C ALA A 26 5.90 5.82 -13.09
N GLU A 27 5.05 5.73 -12.08
CA GLU A 27 4.81 4.53 -11.30
C GLU A 27 3.79 3.64 -12.00
N THR A 28 4.02 2.34 -12.00
CA THR A 28 3.01 1.35 -12.39
C THR A 28 2.89 0.28 -11.33
N VAL A 29 1.69 -0.26 -11.18
CA VAL A 29 1.43 -1.38 -10.29
C VAL A 29 0.58 -2.42 -10.99
N TRP A 30 0.99 -3.69 -10.92
CA TRP A 30 0.13 -4.82 -11.25
C TRP A 30 -0.48 -5.37 -9.97
N ASN A 31 -1.80 -5.53 -9.96
CA ASN A 31 -2.53 -6.06 -8.83
C ASN A 31 -3.20 -7.39 -9.19
N TYR A 32 -2.97 -8.40 -8.36
CA TYR A 32 -3.51 -9.74 -8.48
C TYR A 32 -4.36 -10.02 -7.25
N GLU A 33 -5.66 -10.23 -7.44
CA GLU A 33 -6.60 -10.41 -6.34
C GLU A 33 -7.41 -11.70 -6.46
N LEU A 34 -7.63 -12.36 -5.34
CA LEU A 34 -8.56 -13.46 -5.17
C LEU A 34 -9.51 -13.14 -4.02
N PHE A 35 -10.79 -12.94 -4.33
CA PHE A 35 -11.79 -12.59 -3.34
C PHE A 35 -12.94 -13.60 -3.30
N THR A 36 -13.60 -13.66 -2.15
CA THR A 36 -14.81 -14.46 -1.93
C THR A 36 -15.84 -13.67 -1.15
N ARG A 37 -17.11 -13.97 -1.40
CA ARG A 37 -18.26 -13.47 -0.64
C ARG A 37 -19.22 -14.63 -0.43
N ALA A 38 -19.59 -14.87 0.82
CA ALA A 38 -20.49 -15.96 1.18
C ALA A 38 -21.62 -15.45 2.06
N ASN A 39 -22.83 -15.91 1.77
CA ASN A 39 -24.00 -15.70 2.60
C ASN A 39 -24.44 -17.06 3.15
N LEU A 40 -24.51 -17.16 4.47
CA LEU A 40 -24.67 -18.41 5.22
C LEU A 40 -25.75 -18.23 6.31
N LEU A 41 -26.19 -19.37 6.86
CA LEU A 41 -27.12 -19.42 8.00
C LEU A 41 -28.45 -18.68 7.75
N ASN A 42 -29.03 -18.81 6.54
CA ASN A 42 -30.26 -18.10 6.13
C ASN A 42 -30.14 -16.58 6.31
N ASP A 43 -29.16 -15.96 5.66
CA ASP A 43 -28.92 -14.51 5.71
C ASP A 43 -28.55 -13.96 7.10
N LYS A 44 -28.06 -14.81 8.00
CA LYS A 44 -27.58 -14.39 9.31
C LYS A 44 -26.08 -14.18 9.38
N LEU A 45 -25.31 -14.74 8.45
CA LEU A 45 -23.86 -14.63 8.42
C LEU A 45 -23.39 -14.27 7.03
N PHE A 46 -22.75 -13.11 6.90
CA PHE A 46 -22.08 -12.68 5.68
C PHE A 46 -20.57 -12.65 5.91
N LEU A 47 -19.83 -13.33 5.03
CA LEU A 47 -18.38 -13.41 5.09
C LEU A 47 -17.77 -12.80 3.83
N THR A 48 -16.72 -12.02 4.01
CA THR A 48 -15.87 -11.53 2.94
C THR A 48 -14.43 -11.98 3.17
N GLY A 49 -13.75 -12.33 2.09
CA GLY A 49 -12.33 -12.63 2.11
C GLY A 49 -11.65 -12.05 0.88
N ASN A 50 -10.44 -11.54 1.03
CA ASN A 50 -9.64 -11.00 -0.06
C ASN A 50 -8.15 -11.30 0.16
N LEU A 51 -7.52 -11.94 -0.81
CA LEU A 51 -6.08 -12.17 -0.87
C LEU A 51 -5.53 -11.37 -2.06
N PHE A 52 -4.50 -10.56 -1.84
CA PHE A 52 -3.96 -9.69 -2.87
C PHE A 52 -2.44 -9.71 -2.91
N TYR A 53 -1.88 -9.44 -4.09
CA TYR A 53 -0.46 -9.20 -4.33
C TYR A 53 -0.30 -8.06 -5.34
N MET A 54 0.53 -7.09 -5.02
CA MET A 54 0.80 -5.88 -5.79
C MET A 54 2.30 -5.80 -6.10
N ASP A 55 2.66 -5.79 -7.39
CA ASP A 55 4.04 -5.61 -7.87
C ASP A 55 4.20 -4.21 -8.46
N TYR A 56 4.94 -3.36 -7.75
CA TYR A 56 5.22 -1.98 -8.15
C TYR A 56 6.51 -1.88 -8.96
N ARG A 57 6.48 -0.98 -9.94
CA ARG A 57 7.66 -0.51 -10.68
C ARG A 57 7.72 1.00 -10.58
N ASN A 58 8.90 1.50 -10.24
CA ASN A 58 9.18 2.92 -10.06
C ASN A 58 8.23 3.58 -9.05
N ALA A 59 8.06 2.98 -7.88
CA ALA A 59 7.15 3.49 -6.85
C ALA A 59 7.59 4.90 -6.40
N GLN A 60 6.75 5.91 -6.57
CA GLN A 60 7.07 7.30 -6.25
C GLN A 60 7.02 7.51 -4.74
N GLN A 61 8.16 7.88 -4.14
CA GLN A 61 8.33 8.10 -2.72
C GLN A 61 8.76 9.53 -2.44
N ASN A 62 8.11 10.14 -1.44
CA ASN A 62 8.48 11.45 -0.93
C ASN A 62 9.52 11.29 0.18
N ILE A 63 10.74 11.72 -0.10
CA ILE A 63 11.83 11.75 0.86
C ILE A 63 11.92 13.13 1.47
N THR A 64 11.95 13.17 2.80
CA THR A 64 12.11 14.40 3.57
C THR A 64 13.58 14.61 3.92
N GLN A 65 14.08 15.81 3.65
CA GLN A 65 15.45 16.20 3.96
C GLN A 65 15.48 17.57 4.65
N THR A 66 16.37 17.75 5.61
CA THR A 66 16.51 19.02 6.35
C THR A 66 17.84 19.68 6.02
N ILE A 67 17.79 20.90 5.49
CA ILE A 67 18.96 21.68 5.06
C ILE A 67 18.91 23.05 5.74
N GLY A 68 19.94 23.40 6.50
CA GLY A 68 20.00 24.71 7.18
C GLY A 68 18.82 24.98 8.12
N GLY A 69 18.20 23.93 8.68
CA GLY A 69 17.02 24.04 9.56
C GLY A 69 15.68 24.14 8.84
N THR A 70 15.66 24.09 7.50
CA THR A 70 14.44 24.04 6.69
C THR A 70 14.24 22.64 6.11
N THR A 71 13.01 22.16 6.19
CA THR A 71 12.63 20.83 5.69
C THR A 71 12.10 20.93 4.26
N TYR A 72 12.65 20.11 3.38
CA TYR A 72 12.27 19.98 1.98
C TYR A 72 11.77 18.56 1.70
N VAL A 73 10.92 18.43 0.69
CA VAL A 73 10.42 17.15 0.21
C VAL A 73 10.81 16.99 -1.25
N HIS A 74 11.48 15.88 -1.55
CA HIS A 74 11.90 15.50 -2.87
C HIS A 74 11.25 14.16 -3.25
N THR A 75 10.79 14.04 -4.49
CA THR A 75 10.14 12.81 -4.98
C THR A 75 11.11 12.02 -5.82
N ILE A 76 11.33 10.76 -5.43
CA ILE A 76 12.19 9.81 -6.16
C ILE A 76 11.43 8.50 -6.39
N ASN A 77 11.92 7.66 -7.30
CA ASN A 77 11.33 6.35 -7.55
C ASN A 77 12.09 5.25 -6.80
N ALA A 78 11.38 4.42 -6.03
CA ALA A 78 11.89 3.11 -5.66
C ALA A 78 11.70 2.16 -6.85
N ASP A 79 12.80 1.56 -7.32
CA ASP A 79 12.81 0.75 -8.54
C ASP A 79 11.77 -0.37 -8.51
N LYS A 80 11.68 -1.05 -7.36
CA LYS A 80 10.75 -2.14 -7.12
C LYS A 80 10.22 -2.06 -5.70
N ALA A 81 8.93 -2.29 -5.58
CA ALA A 81 8.28 -2.46 -4.29
C ALA A 81 7.18 -3.51 -4.43
N GLU A 82 6.83 -4.16 -3.34
CA GLU A 82 5.73 -5.12 -3.32
C GLU A 82 4.84 -4.91 -2.10
N ALA A 83 3.57 -5.26 -2.24
CA ALA A 83 2.62 -5.31 -1.14
C ALA A 83 1.69 -6.50 -1.30
N TYR A 84 1.50 -7.27 -0.23
CA TYR A 84 0.58 -8.39 -0.25
C TYR A 84 -0.06 -8.62 1.10
N GLY A 85 -1.24 -9.22 1.09
CA GLY A 85 -2.01 -9.34 2.31
C GLY A 85 -3.29 -10.12 2.16
N LEU A 86 -3.93 -10.29 3.32
CA LEU A 86 -5.17 -11.00 3.50
C LEU A 86 -6.11 -10.14 4.33
N GLU A 87 -7.33 -9.97 3.86
CA GLU A 87 -8.42 -9.32 4.57
C GLU A 87 -9.58 -10.29 4.75
N VAL A 88 -10.16 -10.29 5.94
CA VAL A 88 -11.36 -11.07 6.27
C VAL A 88 -12.37 -10.17 6.97
N GLY A 89 -13.62 -10.26 6.55
CA GLY A 89 -14.75 -9.57 7.16
C GLY A 89 -15.87 -10.55 7.52
N LEU A 90 -16.56 -10.24 8.61
CA LEU A 90 -17.67 -11.00 9.16
C LEU A 90 -18.75 -10.05 9.63
N ASP A 91 -19.94 -10.19 9.06
CA ASP A 91 -21.17 -9.57 9.56
C ASP A 91 -22.11 -10.68 10.05
N TYR A 92 -22.40 -10.69 11.35
CA TYR A 92 -23.22 -11.73 11.99
C TYR A 92 -24.43 -11.13 12.70
N ARG A 93 -25.61 -11.65 12.37
CA ARG A 93 -26.91 -11.26 12.93
C ARG A 93 -27.47 -12.40 13.78
N PRO A 94 -27.06 -12.54 15.06
CA PRO A 94 -27.56 -13.60 15.94
C PRO A 94 -29.08 -13.49 16.17
N ILE A 95 -29.58 -12.26 16.32
CA ILE A 95 -30.99 -11.89 16.43
C ILE A 95 -31.29 -10.71 15.50
N GLU A 96 -32.56 -10.49 15.15
CA GLU A 96 -32.96 -9.47 14.16
C GLU A 96 -32.53 -8.04 14.52
N SER A 97 -32.44 -7.72 15.81
CA SER A 97 -32.09 -6.40 16.34
C SER A 97 -30.61 -6.17 16.59
N LEU A 98 -29.74 -7.16 16.37
CA LEU A 98 -28.29 -7.07 16.64
C LEU A 98 -27.49 -7.51 15.43
N THR A 99 -26.57 -6.65 14.96
CA THR A 99 -25.56 -7.01 13.97
C THR A 99 -24.18 -6.77 14.58
N LEU A 100 -23.37 -7.83 14.63
CA LEU A 100 -21.97 -7.79 14.99
C LEU A 100 -21.14 -7.70 13.72
N ARG A 101 -20.26 -6.71 13.63
CA ARG A 101 -19.34 -6.56 12.49
C ARG A 101 -17.93 -6.76 13.00
N THR A 102 -17.12 -7.48 12.25
CA THR A 102 -15.74 -7.76 12.62
C THR A 102 -14.91 -7.81 11.36
N SER A 103 -13.72 -7.23 11.41
CA SER A 103 -12.75 -7.37 10.33
C SER A 103 -11.34 -7.49 10.87
N ALA A 104 -10.52 -8.21 10.11
CA ALA A 104 -9.10 -8.38 10.39
C ALA A 104 -8.30 -8.30 9.09
N GLY A 105 -7.09 -7.76 9.18
CA GLY A 105 -6.17 -7.62 8.05
C GLY A 105 -4.75 -8.00 8.42
N LEU A 106 -4.07 -8.65 7.48
CA LEU A 106 -2.62 -8.88 7.49
C LEU A 106 -2.03 -8.23 6.24
N LEU A 107 -0.97 -7.46 6.42
CA LEU A 107 -0.29 -6.74 5.35
C LEU A 107 1.22 -6.90 5.51
N HIS A 108 1.88 -7.17 4.40
CA HIS A 108 3.31 -7.02 4.26
C HIS A 108 3.59 -6.10 3.08
N THR A 109 4.58 -5.24 3.24
CA THR A 109 5.03 -4.29 2.21
C THR A 109 6.53 -4.22 2.24
N ASP A 110 7.17 -4.09 1.10
CA ASP A 110 8.63 -4.03 1.04
C ASP A 110 9.12 -3.21 -0.15
N PHE A 111 10.14 -2.38 0.08
CA PHE A 111 10.95 -1.80 -1.00
C PHE A 111 12.06 -2.78 -1.41
N THR A 112 11.73 -3.72 -2.29
CA THR A 112 12.64 -4.81 -2.71
C THR A 112 13.87 -4.32 -3.50
N ARG A 113 13.81 -3.13 -4.10
CA ARG A 113 14.98 -2.47 -4.70
C ARG A 113 14.81 -0.95 -4.70
N PHE A 114 15.81 -0.25 -4.16
CA PHE A 114 15.78 1.21 -4.09
C PHE A 114 17.18 1.82 -4.32
N SER A 115 17.62 1.87 -5.58
CA SER A 115 18.99 2.27 -5.94
C SER A 115 19.34 3.69 -5.52
N ASP A 116 18.40 4.63 -5.66
CA ASP A 116 18.60 6.05 -5.31
C ASP A 116 18.56 6.30 -3.79
N ALA A 117 18.11 5.32 -3.01
CA ALA A 117 17.98 5.45 -1.56
C ALA A 117 18.13 4.08 -0.88
N THR A 118 19.29 3.44 -1.05
CA THR A 118 19.57 2.05 -0.61
C THR A 118 19.35 1.82 0.89
N ALA A 119 19.41 2.87 1.72
CA ALA A 119 19.11 2.79 3.14
C ALA A 119 17.63 2.43 3.45
N TYR A 120 16.75 2.54 2.45
CA TYR A 120 15.34 2.17 2.56
C TYR A 120 15.01 0.82 1.91
N GLU A 121 15.97 0.16 1.27
CA GLU A 121 15.77 -1.18 0.70
C GLU A 121 15.49 -2.19 1.83
N GLY A 122 14.46 -3.02 1.66
CA GLY A 122 13.99 -3.95 2.70
C GLY A 122 13.11 -3.32 3.79
N ASN A 123 12.80 -2.02 3.71
CA ASN A 123 11.88 -1.38 4.64
C ASN A 123 10.42 -1.53 4.22
N GLU A 124 9.54 -1.61 5.22
CA GLU A 124 8.10 -1.54 5.02
C GLU A 124 7.64 -0.11 4.66
N PHE A 125 6.49 -0.01 4.00
CA PHE A 125 5.91 1.27 3.63
C PHE A 125 5.51 2.06 4.86
N ALA A 126 5.74 3.38 4.80
CA ALA A 126 5.29 4.27 5.86
C ALA A 126 3.77 4.19 6.02
N ARG A 127 3.31 4.07 7.27
CA ARG A 127 1.87 4.05 7.64
C ARG A 127 1.11 2.85 7.05
N ALA A 128 1.79 1.73 6.81
CA ALA A 128 1.19 0.46 6.43
C ALA A 128 1.21 -0.54 7.61
N PRO A 129 0.27 -0.45 8.58
CA PRO A 129 0.26 -1.36 9.72
C PRO A 129 0.09 -2.82 9.25
N GLY A 130 1.05 -3.68 9.59
CA GLY A 130 1.03 -5.07 9.11
C GLY A 130 -0.09 -5.94 9.69
N LYS A 131 -0.79 -5.48 10.72
CA LYS A 131 -1.92 -6.18 11.35
C LYS A 131 -2.99 -5.18 11.77
N THR A 132 -4.25 -5.48 11.48
CA THR A 132 -5.40 -4.66 11.89
C THR A 132 -6.54 -5.54 12.42
N LEU A 133 -7.34 -5.00 13.33
CA LEU A 133 -8.52 -5.64 13.90
C LEU A 133 -9.58 -4.57 14.21
N SER A 134 -10.83 -4.82 13.84
CA SER A 134 -11.98 -3.98 14.14
C SER A 134 -13.18 -4.82 14.57
N LEU A 135 -13.96 -4.30 15.53
CA LEU A 135 -15.16 -4.89 16.11
C LEU A 135 -16.24 -3.82 16.31
#